data_AF-A0A845Q7A0-F1
#
_entry.id   AF-A0A845Q7A0-F1
#
_cell.length_a   1.000
_cell.length_b   1.000
_cell.length_c   1.000
_cell.angle_alpha   90.00
_cell.angle_beta   90.00
_cell.angle_gamma   90.00
#
_symmetry.space_group_name_H-M   'P 1'
#
loop_
_entity.id
_entity.type
_entity.pdbx_description
1 polymer ?
#
loop_
_entity_poly.entity_id
_entity_poly.type
_entity_poly.pdbx_seq_one_letter_code
_entity_poly.pdbx_strand_id
1 'polypeptide(L)'
;MTTRILTSIALAGLLAACAGDRSEQIARQNAADHQACLDLGFTEGTEDYGNCRLKLREIRAMEQNSRSSGNVGVGIGIGIGL
;
A
#
# COMPACT_ATOMS: atom_id res chain seq x y z
N MET A 1 18.09 -26.81 27.78
CA MET A 1 17.67 -27.21 26.42
C MET A 1 16.44 -26.42 25.93
N THR A 2 15.54 -26.03 26.83
CA THR A 2 14.35 -25.20 26.56
C THR A 2 14.66 -23.74 26.16
N THR A 3 15.76 -23.15 26.66
CA THR A 3 16.13 -21.74 26.38
C THR A 3 16.49 -21.48 24.92
N ARG A 4 17.05 -22.48 24.21
CA ARG A 4 17.44 -22.34 22.79
C ARG A 4 16.24 -22.40 21.83
N ILE A 5 15.13 -23.01 22.26
CA ILE A 5 13.90 -23.12 21.46
C ILE A 5 13.11 -21.80 21.53
N LEU A 6 13.11 -21.15 22.71
CA LEU A 6 12.44 -19.86 22.91
C LEU A 6 13.06 -18.73 22.06
N THR A 7 14.38 -18.73 21.89
CA THR A 7 15.07 -17.75 21.03
C THR A 7 14.72 -17.88 19.55
N SER A 8 14.41 -19.09 19.07
CA SER A 8 14.11 -19.35 17.66
C SER A 8 12.74 -18.83 17.23
N ILE A 9 11.75 -18.89 18.13
CA ILE A 9 10.37 -18.50 17.85
C ILE A 9 10.23 -16.97 17.77
N ALA A 10 10.98 -16.25 18.61
CA ALA A 10 10.99 -14.79 18.60
C ALA A 10 11.51 -14.20 17.28
N LEU A 11 12.50 -14.85 16.64
CA LEU A 11 13.05 -14.36 15.38
C LEU A 11 12.09 -14.59 14.20
N ALA A 12 11.31 -15.67 14.21
CA ALA A 12 10.34 -15.96 13.16
C ALA A 12 9.11 -15.03 13.18
N GLY A 13 8.71 -14.54 14.36
CA GLY A 13 7.56 -13.65 14.52
C GLY A 13 7.76 -12.25 13.91
N LEU A 14 8.99 -11.72 13.88
CA LEU A 14 9.25 -10.38 13.35
C LEU A 14 9.08 -10.26 11.83
N LEU A 15 9.23 -11.36 11.06
CA LEU A 15 9.10 -11.29 9.60
C LEU A 15 7.65 -11.24 9.11
N ALA A 16 6.69 -11.69 9.93
CA ALA A 16 5.28 -11.69 9.55
C ALA A 16 4.62 -10.30 9.62
N ALA A 17 5.20 -9.36 10.38
CA ALA A 17 4.65 -8.02 10.56
C ALA A 17 4.80 -7.09 9.33
N CYS A 18 5.68 -7.41 8.38
CA CYS A 18 5.88 -6.56 7.18
C CYS A 18 4.99 -6.93 5.97
N ALA A 19 4.21 -8.02 6.04
CA ALA A 19 3.46 -8.53 4.89
C ALA A 19 1.94 -8.25 4.93
N GLY A 20 1.36 -7.97 6.11
CA GLY A 20 -0.09 -7.87 6.29
C GLY A 20 -0.71 -6.49 5.97
N ASP A 21 0.00 -5.40 6.22
CA ASP A 21 -0.59 -4.05 6.22
C ASP A 21 -0.94 -3.48 4.84
N ARG A 22 -0.37 -4.01 3.75
CA ARG A 22 -0.52 -3.39 2.42
C ARG A 22 -1.97 -3.41 1.94
N SER A 23 -2.70 -4.50 2.15
CA SER A 23 -4.08 -4.64 1.70
C SER A 23 -5.02 -3.69 2.46
N GLU A 24 -4.86 -3.59 3.77
CA GLU A 24 -5.63 -2.65 4.59
C GLU A 24 -5.32 -1.20 4.24
N GLN A 25 -4.05 -0.91 3.99
CA GLN A 25 -3.60 0.41 3.58
C GLN A 25 -4.16 0.82 2.21
N ILE A 26 -4.25 -0.10 1.24
CA ILE A 26 -4.88 0.15 -0.06
C ILE A 26 -6.38 0.44 0.12
N ALA A 27 -7.09 -0.33 0.95
CA ALA A 27 -8.51 -0.11 1.20
C ALA A 27 -8.78 1.27 1.83
N ARG A 28 -7.98 1.66 2.83
CA ARG A 28 -8.06 3.00 3.45
C ARG A 28 -7.79 4.12 2.45
N GLN A 29 -6.77 3.95 1.61
CA GLN A 29 -6.43 4.90 0.57
C GLN A 29 -7.55 5.06 -0.46
N ASN A 30 -8.17 3.95 -0.85
CA ASN A 30 -9.27 3.96 -1.80
C ASN A 30 -10.49 4.71 -1.26
N ALA A 31 -10.80 4.54 0.02
CA ALA A 31 -11.86 5.29 0.68
C ALA A 31 -11.54 6.78 0.78
N ALA A 32 -10.28 7.14 1.07
CA ALA A 32 -9.83 8.53 1.09
C ALA A 32 -9.92 9.19 -0.28
N ASP A 33 -9.50 8.51 -1.35
CA ASP A 33 -9.57 9.03 -2.72
C ASP A 33 -11.03 9.25 -3.15
N HIS A 34 -11.95 8.34 -2.77
CA HIS A 34 -13.38 8.50 -3.00
C HIS A 34 -13.93 9.75 -2.29
N GLN A 35 -13.66 9.91 -0.99
CA GLN A 35 -14.14 11.06 -0.23
C GLN A 35 -13.56 12.38 -0.75
N ALA A 36 -12.27 12.40 -1.12
CA ALA A 36 -11.64 13.58 -1.70
C ALA A 36 -12.30 13.98 -3.03
N CYS A 37 -12.63 13.02 -3.89
CA CYS A 37 -13.31 13.34 -5.15
C CYS A 37 -14.75 13.83 -4.92
N LEU A 38 -15.47 13.31 -3.92
CA LEU A 38 -16.79 13.83 -3.54
C LEU A 38 -16.72 15.26 -3.01
N ASP A 39 -15.74 15.57 -2.14
CA ASP A 39 -15.52 16.90 -1.58
C ASP A 39 -15.18 17.95 -2.65
N LEU A 40 -14.42 17.53 -3.67
CA LEU A 40 -14.12 18.34 -4.86
C LEU A 40 -15.33 18.54 -5.79
N GLY A 41 -16.48 17.92 -5.50
CA GLY A 41 -17.73 18.05 -6.26
C GLY A 41 -17.85 17.09 -7.44
N PHE A 42 -17.00 16.07 -7.55
CA PHE A 42 -17.13 15.06 -8.60
C PHE A 42 -18.27 14.08 -8.28
N THR A 43 -19.04 13.73 -9.30
CA THR A 43 -20.15 12.77 -9.17
C THR A 43 -19.68 11.35 -9.45
N GLU A 44 -20.00 10.41 -8.56
CA GLU A 44 -19.63 9.01 -8.76
C GLU A 44 -20.20 8.41 -10.05
N GLY A 45 -19.44 7.51 -10.67
CA GLY A 45 -19.85 6.86 -11.91
C GLY A 45 -19.65 7.71 -13.18
N THR A 46 -19.11 8.92 -13.05
CA THR A 46 -18.70 9.75 -14.19
C THR A 46 -17.24 9.52 -14.58
N GLU A 47 -16.89 9.87 -15.82
CA GLU A 47 -15.50 9.80 -16.30
C GLU A 47 -14.60 10.76 -15.51
N ASP A 48 -15.10 11.95 -15.16
CA ASP A 48 -14.38 12.94 -14.35
C ASP A 48 -14.05 12.43 -12.94
N TYR A 49 -14.96 11.67 -12.31
CA TYR A 49 -14.67 11.00 -11.04
C TYR A 49 -13.57 9.94 -11.19
N GLY A 50 -13.59 9.18 -12.28
CA GLY A 50 -12.51 8.25 -12.62
C GLY A 50 -11.17 8.97 -12.75
N ASN A 51 -11.15 10.09 -13.47
CA ASN A 51 -9.97 10.92 -13.67
C ASN A 51 -9.46 11.55 -12.36
N CYS A 52 -10.35 12.03 -11.49
CA CYS A 52 -9.99 12.54 -10.17
C CYS A 52 -9.23 11.49 -9.35
N ARG A 53 -9.75 10.26 -9.28
CA ARG A 53 -9.10 9.16 -8.55
C ARG A 53 -7.77 8.75 -9.18
N LEU A 54 -7.65 8.80 -10.50
CA LEU A 54 -6.39 8.53 -11.20
C LEU A 54 -5.34 9.60 -10.88
N LYS A 55 -5.71 10.89 -10.92
CA LYS A 55 -4.82 12.00 -10.54
C LYS A 55 -4.33 11.88 -9.10
N LEU A 56 -5.22 11.56 -8.14
CA LEU A 56 -4.82 11.39 -6.74
C LEU A 56 -3.82 10.24 -6.55
N ARG A 57 -3.99 9.14 -7.29
CA ARG A 57 -3.04 8.02 -7.29
C ARG A 57 -1.69 8.42 -7.90
N GLU A 58 -1.71 9.17 -8.99
CA GLU A 58 -0.52 9.70 -9.65
C GLU A 58 0.27 10.63 -8.72
N ILE A 59 -0.40 11.57 -8.06
CA ILE A 59 0.22 12.48 -7.08
C ILE A 59 0.91 11.68 -5.97
N ARG A 60 0.28 10.60 -5.48
CA ARG A 60 0.88 9.73 -4.46
C ARG A 60 2.10 8.98 -4.98
N ALA A 61 2.08 8.52 -6.24
CA ALA A 61 3.24 7.88 -6.86
C ALA A 61 4.40 8.87 -7.06
N MET A 62 4.09 10.11 -7.46
CA MET A 62 5.05 11.20 -7.57
C MET A 62 5.64 11.57 -6.21
N GLU A 63 4.80 11.73 -5.18
CA GLU A 63 5.24 12.03 -3.83
C GLU A 63 6.08 10.90 -3.23
N GLN A 64 5.71 9.64 -3.47
CA GLN A 64 6.54 8.50 -3.14
C GLN A 64 7.88 8.56 -3.87
N ASN A 65 7.90 8.84 -5.17
CA ASN A 65 9.14 8.98 -5.93
C ASN A 65 10.03 10.14 -5.39
N SER A 66 9.43 11.27 -5.05
CA SER A 66 10.12 12.42 -4.43
C SER A 66 10.66 12.10 -3.04
N ARG A 67 9.94 11.29 -2.25
CA ARG A 67 10.35 10.83 -0.91
C ARG A 67 11.31 9.62 -0.98
N SER A 68 11.29 8.85 -2.08
CA SER A 68 12.08 7.65 -2.33
C SER A 68 13.52 7.90 -2.75
N SER A 69 14.01 9.14 -2.65
CA SER A 69 15.44 9.42 -2.67
C SER A 69 16.21 8.75 -1.50
N GLY A 70 15.54 7.98 -0.62
CA GLY A 70 16.13 6.95 0.21
C GLY A 70 15.59 5.55 -0.15
N ASN A 71 16.39 4.77 -0.87
CA ASN A 71 16.37 3.30 -0.99
C ASN A 71 15.00 2.58 -0.84
N VAL A 72 14.20 2.48 -1.91
CA VAL A 72 13.10 1.50 -1.97
C VAL A 72 13.27 0.56 -3.16
N GLY A 73 13.46 -0.73 -2.87
CA GLY A 73 13.47 -1.80 -3.86
C GLY A 73 12.04 -2.19 -4.22
N VAL A 74 11.61 -1.90 -5.44
CA VAL A 74 10.32 -2.38 -5.97
C VAL A 74 10.49 -3.83 -6.43
N GLY A 75 10.17 -4.76 -5.55
CA GLY A 75 10.03 -6.18 -5.90
C GLY A 75 8.76 -6.39 -6.71
N ILE A 76 8.87 -6.46 -8.04
CA ILE A 76 7.80 -6.91 -8.92
C ILE A 76 7.61 -8.42 -8.68
N GLY A 77 6.65 -8.77 -7.82
CA GLY A 77 6.25 -10.16 -7.59
C GLY A 77 5.35 -10.63 -8.74
N ILE A 78 5.95 -11.17 -9.81
CA ILE A 78 5.21 -12.04 -10.72
C ILE A 78 5.13 -13.41 -10.04
N GLY A 79 4.07 -13.63 -9.28
CA GLY A 79 3.66 -14.95 -8.83
C GLY A 79 3.01 -15.69 -9.99
N ILE A 80 3.80 -16.40 -10.78
CA ILE A 80 3.29 -17.55 -11.55
C ILE A 80 3.54 -18.79 -10.69
N GLY A 81 2.49 -19.26 -10.03
CA GLY A 81 2.46 -20.61 -9.49
C GLY A 81 2.34 -21.58 -10.66
N LEU A 82 3.33 -22.46 -10.79
CA LEU A 82 3.28 -23.87 -11.22
C LEU A 82 4.70 -24.44 -11.15
#